data_AF-A0A2V9W339-F1
#
_entry.id   AF-A0A2V9W339-F1
#
_cell.length_a   1.000
_cell.length_b   1.000
_cell.length_c   1.000
_cell.angle_alpha   90.00
_cell.angle_beta   90.00
_cell.angle_gamma   90.00
#
_symmetry.space_group_name_H-M   'P 1'
#
loop_
_entity.id
_entity.type
_entity.pdbx_description
1 polymer ?
#
loop_
_entity_poly.entity_id
_entity_poly.type
_entity_poly.pdbx_seq_one_letter_code
_entity_poly.pdbx_strand_id
1 'polypeptide(L)'
;AFSAAGCGHSTCQPLWIGTTGPFVLSSPSVANGIVYVGDGDSLFYAFKASGCGSTTCSPLWTGQAIGEQAAITSAPAVANGLVYVSENNGMVMVFNANGCGTSFCFPISQLMTNNEQIVSSSPAVVNGSVYFGSADQNQAPIGRLYVFKVAN
;
A
#
# COMPACT_ATOMS: atom_id res chain seq x y z
N ALA A 1 19.81 2.37 -1.63
CA ALA A 1 19.65 1.66 -0.35
C ALA A 1 20.25 2.53 0.75
N PHE A 2 19.57 2.71 1.88
CA PHE A 2 20.10 3.45 3.02
C PHE A 2 21.10 2.56 3.79
N SER A 3 22.10 3.16 4.43
CA SER A 3 23.04 2.42 5.29
C SER A 3 22.25 1.71 6.40
N ALA A 4 22.26 0.38 6.40
CA ALA A 4 21.61 -0.44 7.42
C ALA A 4 22.56 -0.78 8.58
N ALA A 5 23.60 0.03 8.81
CA ALA A 5 24.65 -0.23 9.81
C ALA A 5 24.19 -0.04 11.28
N GLY A 6 22.88 -0.01 11.53
CA GLY A 6 22.31 0.42 12.81
C GLY A 6 22.60 1.90 13.09
N CYS A 7 22.29 2.36 14.30
CA CYS A 7 22.49 3.74 14.74
C CYS A 7 23.69 3.94 15.67
N GLY A 8 24.53 2.91 15.87
CA GLY A 8 25.68 2.98 16.78
C GLY A 8 25.36 2.99 18.28
N HIS A 9 24.10 2.77 18.66
CA HIS A 9 23.62 2.74 20.04
C HIS A 9 22.77 1.49 20.32
N SER A 10 22.52 1.17 21.60
CA SER A 10 21.64 0.07 22.01
C SER A 10 20.17 0.28 21.64
N THR A 11 19.76 1.55 21.48
CA THR A 11 18.41 1.94 21.06
C THR A 11 18.50 3.05 20.02
N CYS A 12 17.86 2.85 18.88
CA CYS A 12 17.78 3.87 17.83
C CYS A 12 16.61 4.82 18.06
N GLN A 13 16.85 6.10 17.81
CA GLN A 13 15.79 7.10 17.69
C GLN A 13 15.29 7.16 16.25
N PRO A 14 14.00 7.46 16.01
CA PRO A 14 13.50 7.64 14.66
C PRO A 14 14.21 8.80 13.97
N LEU A 15 14.62 8.60 12.71
CA LEU A 15 15.17 9.68 11.88
C LEU A 15 14.10 10.72 11.53
N TRP A 16 12.87 10.25 11.32
CA TRP A 16 11.67 11.05 11.09
C TRP A 16 10.43 10.19 11.38
N ILE A 17 9.29 10.84 11.58
CA ILE A 17 7.97 10.22 11.75
C ILE A 17 7.04 10.78 10.67
N GLY A 18 6.20 9.94 10.07
CA GLY A 18 5.18 10.37 9.11
C GLY A 18 3.82 10.56 9.79
N THR A 19 3.14 11.67 9.51
CA THR A 19 1.76 11.87 9.98
C THR A 19 0.78 11.17 9.05
N THR A 20 -0.05 10.27 9.58
CA THR A 20 -1.11 9.55 8.86
C THR A 20 -2.47 9.81 9.50
N GLY A 21 -3.52 9.18 8.96
CA GLY A 21 -4.80 8.96 9.61
C GLY A 21 -4.69 7.94 10.75
N PRO A 22 -5.81 7.51 11.33
CA PRO A 22 -5.81 6.62 12.47
C PRO A 22 -5.39 5.20 12.08
N PHE A 23 -4.62 4.57 12.99
CA PHE A 23 -4.15 3.18 12.92
C PHE A 23 -3.49 2.77 11.59
N VAL A 24 -2.16 2.89 11.53
CA VAL A 24 -1.37 2.26 10.47
C VAL A 24 -1.30 0.75 10.73
N LEU A 25 -2.12 -0.01 9.99
CA LEU A 25 -2.22 -1.47 10.14
C LEU A 25 -1.39 -2.23 9.10
N SER A 26 -1.06 -1.61 7.98
CA SER A 26 -0.23 -2.22 6.95
C SER A 26 1.27 -2.14 7.27
N SER A 27 2.04 -3.05 6.68
CA SER A 27 3.50 -2.90 6.58
C SER A 27 3.86 -1.94 5.44
N PRO A 28 4.95 -1.15 5.55
CA PRO A 28 5.35 -0.25 4.49
C PRO A 28 6.11 -0.96 3.35
N SER A 29 6.03 -0.39 2.16
CA SER A 29 6.86 -0.76 1.00
C SER A 29 7.68 0.41 0.52
N VAL A 30 8.92 0.18 0.10
CA VAL A 30 9.84 1.24 -0.33
C VAL A 30 10.32 0.98 -1.76
N ALA A 31 10.13 1.95 -2.64
CA ALA A 31 10.62 1.90 -4.01
C ALA A 31 10.95 3.31 -4.51
N ASN A 32 12.03 3.44 -5.29
CA ASN A 32 12.44 4.70 -5.94
C ASN A 32 12.49 5.92 -4.99
N GLY A 33 12.87 5.72 -3.73
CA GLY A 33 12.99 6.79 -2.74
C GLY A 33 11.66 7.23 -2.12
N ILE A 34 10.57 6.48 -2.33
CA ILE A 34 9.25 6.73 -1.76
C ILE A 34 8.85 5.53 -0.88
N VAL A 35 8.28 5.81 0.28
CA VAL A 35 7.69 4.84 1.21
C VAL A 35 6.18 4.89 1.06
N TYR A 36 5.54 3.75 0.87
CA TYR A 36 4.09 3.60 0.73
C TYR A 36 3.54 2.80 1.90
N VAL A 37 2.47 3.28 2.51
CA VAL A 37 1.83 2.62 3.65
C VAL A 37 0.34 2.98 3.71
N GLY A 38 -0.52 2.02 4.01
CA GLY A 38 -1.96 2.21 4.20
C GLY A 38 -2.41 2.16 5.66
N ASP A 39 -3.59 2.70 5.92
CA ASP A 39 -4.24 2.73 7.22
C ASP A 39 -5.60 1.99 7.25
N GLY A 40 -6.18 1.90 8.44
CA GLY A 40 -7.49 1.27 8.66
C GLY A 40 -8.68 2.06 8.11
N ASP A 41 -8.51 3.34 7.79
CA ASP A 41 -9.55 4.28 7.39
C ASP A 41 -9.57 4.50 5.86
N SER A 42 -9.07 3.52 5.12
CA SER A 42 -9.10 3.51 3.64
C SER A 42 -8.23 4.60 3.00
N LEU A 43 -7.18 5.04 3.69
CA LEU A 43 -6.17 5.94 3.13
C LEU A 43 -4.83 5.22 3.01
N PHE A 44 -4.08 5.55 1.97
CA PHE A 44 -2.66 5.26 1.93
C PHE A 44 -1.84 6.49 1.59
N TYR A 45 -0.59 6.43 2.02
CA TYR A 45 0.31 7.56 2.14
C TYR A 45 1.61 7.24 1.42
N ALA A 46 2.12 8.22 0.70
CA ALA A 46 3.44 8.18 0.10
C ALA A 46 4.35 9.20 0.79
N PHE A 47 5.47 8.77 1.36
CA PHE A 47 6.45 9.64 2.03
C PHE A 47 7.80 9.58 1.32
N LYS A 48 8.56 10.68 1.40
CA LYS A 48 9.96 10.66 0.93
C LYS A 48 10.80 9.81 1.89
N ALA A 49 11.44 8.76 1.38
CA ALA A 49 12.18 7.81 2.21
C ALA A 49 13.37 8.44 2.95
N SER A 50 13.98 9.49 2.37
CA SER A 50 15.05 10.24 3.01
C SER A 50 14.58 11.17 4.14
N GLY A 51 13.28 11.22 4.42
CA GLY A 51 12.66 12.26 5.25
C GLY A 51 12.45 13.57 4.49
N CYS A 52 11.86 14.53 5.19
CA CYS A 52 11.41 15.83 4.66
C CYS A 52 12.24 17.02 5.17
N GLY A 53 13.37 16.78 5.84
CA GLY A 53 14.17 17.82 6.50
C GLY A 53 13.61 18.28 7.87
N SER A 54 12.63 17.56 8.40
CA SER A 54 12.02 17.74 9.72
C SER A 54 11.89 16.39 10.42
N THR A 55 11.69 16.42 11.75
CA THR A 55 11.41 15.21 12.55
C THR A 55 10.03 14.64 12.27
N THR A 56 9.09 15.47 11.82
CA THR A 56 7.72 15.06 11.47
C THR A 56 7.43 15.47 10.04
N CYS A 57 7.04 14.50 9.23
CA CYS A 57 6.84 14.63 7.79
C CYS A 57 5.38 14.45 7.40
N SER A 58 4.93 15.33 6.52
CA SER A 58 3.69 15.14 5.76
C SER A 58 3.94 14.22 4.56
N PRO A 59 2.90 13.50 4.10
CA PRO A 59 3.01 12.71 2.87
C PRO A 59 3.27 13.62 1.66
N LEU A 60 4.02 13.10 0.69
CA LEU A 60 4.15 13.66 -0.66
C LEU A 60 2.79 13.72 -1.35
N TRP A 61 2.01 12.66 -1.20
CA TRP A 61 0.64 12.54 -1.68
C TRP A 61 -0.06 11.42 -0.92
N THR A 62 -1.38 11.47 -0.90
CA THR A 62 -2.25 10.42 -0.37
C THR A 62 -3.14 9.88 -1.47
N GLY A 63 -3.59 8.64 -1.33
CA GLY A 63 -4.66 8.10 -2.13
C GLY A 63 -5.73 7.51 -1.23
N GLN A 64 -6.96 7.53 -1.73
CA GLN A 64 -8.09 6.96 -1.04
C GLN A 64 -8.52 5.67 -1.73
N ALA A 65 -8.59 4.63 -0.92
CA ALA A 65 -9.27 3.39 -1.24
C ALA A 65 -10.78 3.65 -1.36
N ILE A 66 -11.45 2.94 -2.27
CA ILE A 66 -12.85 3.23 -2.63
C ILE A 66 -13.78 2.12 -2.16
N GLY A 67 -15.03 2.48 -1.86
CA GLY A 67 -16.05 1.52 -1.43
C GLY A 67 -16.15 1.36 0.08
N GLU A 68 -17.08 0.51 0.51
CA GLU A 68 -17.32 0.24 1.92
C GLU A 68 -16.24 -0.70 2.49
N GLN A 69 -15.83 -0.48 3.74
CA GLN A 69 -14.88 -1.35 4.48
C GLN A 69 -13.51 -1.53 3.78
N ALA A 70 -13.02 -0.51 3.08
CA ALA A 70 -11.80 -0.56 2.28
C ALA A 70 -10.50 -0.37 3.09
N ALA A 71 -10.43 -0.93 4.31
CA ALA A 71 -9.26 -0.85 5.17
C ALA A 71 -8.02 -1.46 4.49
N ILE A 72 -6.87 -0.79 4.61
CA ILE A 72 -5.62 -1.22 3.98
C ILE A 72 -4.70 -1.78 5.06
N THR A 73 -4.79 -3.10 5.24
CA THR A 73 -4.07 -3.83 6.28
C THR A 73 -2.85 -4.58 5.75
N SER A 74 -2.62 -4.55 4.43
CA SER A 74 -1.55 -5.26 3.75
C SER A 74 -0.50 -4.34 3.18
N ALA A 75 0.73 -4.86 3.04
CA ALA A 75 1.80 -4.11 2.40
C ALA A 75 1.46 -3.80 0.94
N PRO A 76 1.61 -2.56 0.46
CA PRO A 76 1.49 -2.25 -0.96
C PRO A 76 2.57 -2.95 -1.78
N ALA A 77 2.31 -3.25 -3.05
CA ALA A 77 3.35 -3.69 -3.99
C ALA A 77 3.70 -2.56 -4.95
N VAL A 78 4.98 -2.42 -5.31
CA VAL A 78 5.43 -1.41 -6.29
C VAL A 78 6.13 -2.11 -7.45
N ALA A 79 5.65 -1.88 -8.67
CA ALA A 79 6.26 -2.40 -9.88
C ALA A 79 5.93 -1.50 -11.08
N ASN A 80 6.88 -1.35 -12.01
CA ASN A 80 6.68 -0.63 -13.27
C ASN A 80 6.07 0.78 -13.13
N GLY A 81 6.46 1.52 -12.08
CA GLY A 81 5.93 2.86 -11.83
C GLY A 81 4.51 2.90 -11.24
N LEU A 82 3.96 1.75 -10.86
CA LEU A 82 2.64 1.61 -10.25
C LEU A 82 2.73 1.08 -8.82
N VAL A 83 1.76 1.49 -8.00
CA VAL A 83 1.51 0.99 -6.65
C VAL A 83 0.21 0.20 -6.65
N TYR A 84 0.24 -1.01 -6.08
CA TYR A 84 -0.90 -1.92 -5.94
C TYR A 84 -1.24 -2.04 -4.46
N VAL A 85 -2.47 -1.67 -4.11
CA VAL A 85 -2.96 -1.55 -2.74
C VAL A 85 -4.14 -2.48 -2.57
N SER A 86 -3.97 -3.51 -1.75
CA SER A 86 -5.04 -4.45 -1.38
C SER A 86 -5.96 -3.82 -0.33
N GLU A 87 -7.26 -3.87 -0.59
CA GLU A 87 -8.32 -3.35 0.28
C GLU A 87 -9.14 -4.51 0.85
N ASN A 88 -9.57 -4.41 2.11
CA ASN A 88 -10.38 -5.44 2.77
C ASN A 88 -11.87 -5.45 2.33
N ASN A 89 -12.12 -5.23 1.04
CA ASN A 89 -13.44 -5.22 0.40
C ASN A 89 -13.47 -6.02 -0.91
N GLY A 90 -12.41 -6.77 -1.23
CA GLY A 90 -12.34 -7.55 -2.47
C GLY A 90 -11.60 -6.89 -3.62
N MET A 91 -10.98 -5.73 -3.38
CA MET A 91 -10.39 -4.91 -4.43
C MET A 91 -8.88 -4.73 -4.23
N VAL A 92 -8.18 -4.60 -5.36
CA VAL A 92 -6.81 -4.06 -5.40
C VAL A 92 -6.83 -2.80 -6.24
N MET A 93 -6.50 -1.67 -5.62
CA MET A 93 -6.37 -0.39 -6.30
C MET A 93 -4.98 -0.21 -6.88
N VAL A 94 -4.92 0.46 -8.03
CA VAL A 94 -3.67 0.77 -8.72
C VAL A 94 -3.50 2.28 -8.82
N PHE A 95 -2.35 2.78 -8.37
CA PHE A 95 -2.00 4.20 -8.41
C PHE A 95 -0.68 4.41 -9.15
N ASN A 96 -0.47 5.63 -9.69
CA ASN A 96 0.85 6.04 -10.14
C ASN A 96 1.80 6.18 -8.93
N ALA A 97 2.96 5.52 -8.97
CA ALA A 97 3.91 5.52 -7.86
C ALA A 97 4.50 6.91 -7.58
N ASN A 98 4.64 7.75 -8.60
CA ASN A 98 5.13 9.13 -8.46
C ASN A 98 4.02 10.12 -8.05
N GLY A 99 2.81 9.64 -7.79
CA GLY A 99 1.63 10.47 -7.60
C GLY A 99 1.03 10.94 -8.92
N CYS A 100 0.08 11.88 -8.82
CA CYS A 100 -0.75 12.34 -9.93
C CYS A 100 -0.64 13.86 -10.16
N GLY A 101 0.36 14.51 -9.56
CA GLY A 101 0.57 15.97 -9.65
C GLY A 101 -0.18 16.79 -8.60
N THR A 102 -0.94 16.14 -7.72
CA THR A 102 -1.66 16.77 -6.59
C THR A 102 -1.34 16.04 -5.29
N SER A 103 -1.73 16.61 -4.15
CA SER A 103 -1.56 15.99 -2.84
C SER A 103 -2.51 14.82 -2.57
N PHE A 104 -3.58 14.68 -3.37
CA PHE A 104 -4.57 13.62 -3.25
C PHE A 104 -4.86 13.00 -4.62
N CYS A 105 -4.64 11.70 -4.73
CA CYS A 105 -4.71 10.94 -5.98
C CYS A 105 -5.81 9.90 -5.95
N PHE A 106 -6.52 9.80 -7.08
CA PHE A 106 -7.46 8.72 -7.33
C PHE A 106 -6.75 7.51 -7.99
N PRO A 107 -7.27 6.29 -7.81
CA PRO A 107 -6.73 5.11 -8.47
C PRO A 107 -6.93 5.22 -9.99
N ILE A 108 -5.94 4.74 -10.74
CA ILE A 108 -5.99 4.69 -12.22
C ILE A 108 -6.58 3.38 -12.74
N SER A 109 -6.64 2.33 -11.92
CA SER A 109 -7.19 1.02 -12.27
C SER A 109 -7.55 0.22 -11.02
N GLN A 110 -8.33 -0.84 -11.21
CA GLN A 110 -8.88 -1.66 -10.13
C GLN A 110 -8.87 -3.14 -10.56
N LEU A 111 -8.51 -4.03 -9.66
CA LEU A 111 -8.64 -5.47 -9.84
C LEU A 111 -9.69 -5.96 -8.84
N MET A 112 -10.68 -6.73 -9.30
CA MET A 112 -11.82 -7.14 -8.48
C MET A 112 -11.99 -8.66 -8.49
N THR A 113 -12.23 -9.23 -7.31
CA THR A 113 -12.41 -10.68 -7.11
C THR A 113 -13.77 -11.22 -7.56
N ASN A 114 -14.70 -10.33 -7.96
CA ASN A 114 -16.09 -10.65 -8.30
C ASN A 114 -16.85 -11.34 -7.16
N ASN A 115 -17.16 -10.58 -6.09
CA ASN A 115 -17.98 -10.94 -4.91
C ASN A 115 -17.25 -11.64 -3.75
N GLU A 116 -15.93 -11.68 -3.71
CA GLU A 116 -15.21 -12.00 -2.46
C GLU A 116 -14.81 -10.73 -1.73
N GLN A 117 -15.23 -10.60 -0.48
CA GLN A 117 -15.09 -9.35 0.26
C GLN A 117 -13.78 -9.25 1.05
N ILE A 118 -12.97 -10.31 1.14
CA ILE A 118 -11.74 -10.28 1.93
C ILE A 118 -10.55 -10.31 0.99
N VAL A 119 -9.86 -9.18 0.85
CA VAL A 119 -8.50 -9.13 0.31
C VAL A 119 -7.60 -8.51 1.38
N SER A 120 -6.92 -9.37 2.13
CA SER A 120 -6.07 -9.00 3.26
C SER A 120 -4.63 -9.50 3.12
N SER A 121 -4.25 -9.90 1.90
CA SER A 121 -2.89 -10.30 1.58
C SER A 121 -2.15 -9.21 0.79
N SER A 122 -0.85 -9.14 1.00
CA SER A 122 0.02 -8.23 0.25
C SER A 122 0.13 -8.74 -1.20
N PRO A 123 -0.15 -7.89 -2.20
CA PRO A 123 -0.04 -8.30 -3.59
C PRO A 123 1.42 -8.58 -3.95
N ALA A 124 1.64 -9.50 -4.89
CA ALA A 124 2.94 -9.71 -5.51
C ALA A 124 2.83 -9.39 -7.00
N VAL A 125 3.81 -8.69 -7.55
CA VAL A 125 3.80 -8.27 -8.96
C VAL A 125 5.06 -8.73 -9.66
N VAL A 126 4.91 -9.47 -10.74
CA VAL A 126 6.02 -9.96 -11.56
C VAL A 126 5.58 -10.15 -13.00
N ASN A 127 6.40 -9.73 -13.97
CA ASN A 127 6.17 -9.92 -15.41
C ASN A 127 4.77 -9.49 -15.89
N GLY A 128 4.27 -8.38 -15.36
CA GLY A 128 2.94 -7.84 -15.67
C GLY A 128 1.79 -8.73 -15.19
N SER A 129 2.02 -9.52 -14.15
CA SER A 129 1.00 -10.29 -13.44
C SER A 129 0.95 -9.85 -11.98
N VAL A 130 -0.26 -9.70 -11.44
CA VAL A 130 -0.52 -9.34 -10.04
C VAL A 130 -1.18 -10.54 -9.37
N TYR A 131 -0.63 -10.95 -8.23
CA TYR A 131 -1.07 -12.09 -7.44
C TYR A 131 -1.51 -11.61 -6.07
N PHE A 132 -2.67 -12.06 -5.60
CA PHE A 132 -3.10 -11.81 -4.22
C PHE A 132 -4.07 -12.89 -3.76
N GLY A 133 -3.97 -13.23 -2.49
CA GLY A 133 -4.93 -14.09 -1.79
C GLY A 133 -6.17 -13.31 -1.40
N SER A 134 -7.32 -13.98 -1.51
CA SER A 134 -8.65 -13.52 -1.14
C SER A 134 -9.41 -14.66 -0.44
N ALA A 135 -10.50 -14.34 0.24
CA ALA A 135 -11.45 -15.33 0.73
C ALA A 135 -12.90 -14.82 0.66
N ASP A 136 -13.84 -15.75 0.51
CA ASP A 136 -15.26 -15.45 0.75
C ASP A 136 -15.58 -15.35 2.25
N GLN A 137 -16.74 -14.76 2.58
CA GLN A 137 -17.22 -14.61 3.97
C GLN A 137 -18.17 -15.74 4.42
N ASN A 138 -18.15 -16.89 3.74
CA ASN A 138 -19.03 -18.00 4.11
C ASN A 138 -18.65 -18.58 5.47
N GLN A 139 -19.59 -19.27 6.13
CA GLN A 139 -19.36 -19.91 7.44
C GLN A 139 -18.16 -20.88 7.44
N ALA A 140 -17.89 -21.51 6.29
CA ALA A 140 -16.65 -22.22 6.01
C ALA A 140 -15.95 -21.49 4.85
N PRO A 141 -15.07 -20.51 5.15
CA PRO A 141 -14.50 -19.64 4.12
C PRO A 141 -13.54 -20.43 3.23
N ILE A 142 -13.62 -20.18 1.93
CA ILE A 142 -12.66 -20.74 0.96
C ILE A 142 -11.70 -19.63 0.54
N GLY A 143 -10.41 -19.86 0.80
CA GLY A 143 -9.34 -19.00 0.30
C GLY A 143 -9.03 -19.29 -1.16
N ARG A 144 -8.80 -18.23 -1.95
CA ARG A 144 -8.44 -18.32 -3.36
C ARG A 144 -7.23 -17.43 -3.65
N LEU A 145 -6.41 -17.87 -4.59
CA LEU A 145 -5.35 -17.05 -5.18
C LEU A 145 -5.87 -16.44 -6.47
N TYR A 146 -5.91 -15.12 -6.53
CA TYR A 146 -6.25 -14.39 -7.73
C TYR A 146 -4.99 -13.99 -8.48
N VAL A 147 -5.07 -14.08 -9.82
CA VAL A 147 -3.99 -13.70 -10.73
C VAL A 147 -4.58 -12.83 -11.84
N PHE A 148 -4.10 -11.60 -11.94
CA PHE A 148 -4.50 -10.66 -12.98
C PHE A 148 -3.34 -10.38 -13.91
N LYS A 149 -3.59 -10.34 -15.22
CA LYS A 149 -2.64 -9.76 -16.17
C LYS A 149 -2.88 -8.25 -16.21
N VAL A 150 -1.83 -7.47 -15.98
CA VAL A 150 -1.82 -6.02 -16.15
C VAL A 150 -1.01 -5.67 -17.41
N ALA A 151 -1.48 -4.68 -18.16
CA ALA A 151 -0.75 -4.19 -19.32
C ALA A 151 0.58 -3.54 -18.88
N ASN A 152 1.62 -3.72 -19.70
CA ASN A 152 2.92 -3.08 -19.51
C ASN A 152 2.87 -1.61 -19.92
#